data_AF-A0A8S1H358-F1
#
_entry.id   AF-A0A8S1H358-F1
#
_cell.length_a   1.000
_cell.length_b   1.000
_cell.length_c   1.000
_cell.angle_alpha   90.00
_cell.angle_beta   90.00
_cell.angle_gamma   90.00
#
_symmetry.space_group_name_H-M   'P 1'
#
loop_
_entity.id
_entity.type
_entity.pdbx_description
1 polymer ?
#
loop_
_entity_poly.entity_id
_entity_poly.type
_entity_poly.pdbx_seq_one_letter_code
_entity_poly.pdbx_strand_id
1 'polypeptide(L)'
;MLLSLAFLLFATPTALGKKLTDEENENREKFCGRYVPGYQSAAGEEDQFKSLYGRPVEEVVPWAVAIHLLDDQGRSSFRGTGTLISPRHVLTATHLLEPEPDCKRGKIVGVKFSAKDFAVVMNVTCAVRAACEKLGRQDQFVIHTVANIYSFPGFLGAKCPSMIAYGDISIFELENDIPFGPTVYPACVPRTSDPVGLEDKLNIFGFGSDPADKEWQRSGIMKTFPSMKKECTSGDLNTTGVFCSESAKKELACSGDSGSGIVRKRPGKPTVEVVGILSGGRNCIDLLKEHEIQQRYGRLMTTAQDYLVEVSYFLTFICNASGVCPVENEA
;
A
#
# COMPACT_ATOMS: atom_id res chain seq x y z
N MET A 1 25.30 56.97 -17.50
CA MET A 1 25.31 55.96 -16.43
C MET A 1 24.08 55.07 -16.61
N LEU A 2 24.22 53.95 -17.31
CA LEU A 2 23.16 52.94 -17.48
C LEU A 2 23.72 51.65 -16.89
N LEU A 3 23.29 51.31 -15.68
CA LEU A 3 23.57 49.99 -15.09
C LEU A 3 22.59 48.99 -15.68
N SER A 4 23.12 48.07 -16.49
CA SER A 4 22.41 46.87 -16.91
C SER A 4 22.40 45.88 -15.76
N LEU A 5 21.24 45.66 -15.14
CA LEU A 5 21.05 44.54 -14.21
C LEU A 5 20.79 43.27 -15.03
N ALA A 6 21.81 42.42 -15.14
CA ALA A 6 21.65 41.07 -15.64
C ALA A 6 20.87 40.24 -14.60
N PHE A 7 19.63 39.89 -14.91
CA PHE A 7 18.90 38.86 -14.19
C PHE A 7 19.54 37.51 -14.51
N LEU A 8 20.39 37.02 -13.59
CA LEU A 8 20.80 35.63 -13.55
C LEU A 8 19.57 34.80 -13.17
N LEU A 9 18.92 34.21 -14.17
CA LEU A 9 18.00 33.09 -14.00
C LEU A 9 18.79 31.92 -13.43
N PHE A 10 18.79 31.78 -12.11
CA PHE A 10 19.15 30.51 -11.47
C PHE A 10 18.06 29.50 -11.85
N ALA A 11 18.36 28.66 -12.85
CA ALA A 11 17.65 27.42 -13.02
C ALA A 11 17.90 26.59 -11.75
N THR A 12 16.90 26.51 -10.87
CA THR A 12 16.90 25.52 -9.80
C THR A 12 17.01 24.16 -10.47
N PRO A 13 18.04 23.35 -10.17
CA PRO A 13 18.10 22.00 -10.73
C PRO A 13 16.84 21.28 -10.24
N THR A 14 15.97 20.90 -11.17
CA THR A 14 14.97 19.86 -10.92
C THR A 14 15.70 18.72 -10.26
N ALA A 15 15.39 18.46 -8.98
CA ALA A 15 16.09 17.45 -8.20
C ALA A 15 16.08 16.14 -8.99
N LEU A 16 17.26 15.71 -9.44
CA LEU A 16 17.43 14.39 -10.01
C LEU A 16 16.94 13.40 -8.95
N GLY A 17 16.00 12.51 -9.30
CA GLY A 17 15.35 11.61 -8.34
C GLY A 17 16.37 10.88 -7.45
N LYS A 18 16.06 10.76 -6.15
CA LYS A 18 16.94 10.24 -5.11
C LYS A 18 16.86 8.72 -5.00
N LYS A 19 17.24 8.00 -6.05
CA LYS A 19 17.38 6.52 -5.96
C LYS A 19 18.38 6.12 -4.86
N LEU A 20 18.21 4.92 -4.32
CA LEU A 20 19.24 4.33 -3.47
C LEU A 20 20.52 4.06 -4.27
N THR A 21 21.68 4.29 -3.67
CA THR A 21 22.93 3.69 -4.11
C THR A 21 22.95 2.19 -3.83
N ASP A 22 23.90 1.46 -4.42
CA ASP A 22 24.07 0.03 -4.15
C ASP A 22 24.33 -0.23 -2.66
N GLU A 23 25.15 0.59 -2.00
CA GLU A 23 25.43 0.51 -0.56
C GLU A 23 24.17 0.75 0.28
N GLU A 24 23.37 1.77 -0.08
CA GLU A 24 22.10 2.02 0.61
C GLU A 24 21.11 0.86 0.42
N ASN A 25 21.07 0.26 -0.78
CA ASN A 25 20.21 -0.87 -1.08
C ASN A 25 20.62 -2.13 -0.29
N GLU A 26 21.92 -2.44 -0.23
CA GLU A 26 22.47 -3.53 0.58
C GLU A 26 22.20 -3.34 2.06
N ASN A 27 22.42 -2.11 2.56
CA ASN A 27 22.13 -1.78 3.95
C ASN A 27 20.62 -1.93 4.22
N ARG A 28 19.76 -1.40 3.37
CA ARG A 28 18.31 -1.59 3.49
C ARG A 28 17.94 -3.07 3.57
N GLU A 29 18.52 -3.92 2.72
CA GLU A 29 18.22 -5.36 2.69
C GLU A 29 18.64 -6.10 3.98
N LYS A 30 19.68 -5.65 4.69
CA LYS A 30 20.11 -6.20 5.99
C LYS A 30 19.16 -5.85 7.14
N PHE A 31 18.41 -4.75 7.02
CA PHE A 31 17.58 -4.19 8.10
C PHE A 31 16.07 -4.20 7.81
N CYS A 32 15.65 -4.51 6.59
CA CYS A 32 14.25 -4.57 6.22
C CYS A 32 13.49 -5.70 6.92
N GLY A 33 12.18 -5.48 7.06
CA GLY A 33 11.22 -6.52 7.42
C GLY A 33 11.47 -7.18 8.77
N ARG A 34 12.34 -6.64 9.62
CA ARG A 34 12.69 -7.25 10.91
C ARG A 34 11.42 -7.54 11.70
N TYR A 35 11.34 -8.74 12.25
CA TYR A 35 10.27 -9.13 13.15
C TYR A 35 10.28 -8.23 14.39
N VAL A 36 9.15 -7.59 14.72
CA VAL A 36 8.95 -6.96 16.03
C VAL A 36 8.63 -8.07 17.04
N PRO A 37 9.39 -8.23 18.12
CA PRO A 37 9.00 -9.09 19.24
C PRO A 37 7.60 -8.69 19.75
N GLY A 38 6.61 -9.57 19.61
CA GLY A 38 5.19 -9.29 19.90
C GLY A 38 4.26 -9.49 18.69
N TYR A 39 4.78 -9.41 17.46
CA TYR A 39 4.00 -9.65 16.24
C TYR A 39 3.80 -11.15 16.02
N GLN A 40 2.87 -11.80 16.71
CA GLN A 40 2.46 -13.14 16.31
C GLN A 40 1.77 -13.06 14.93
N SER A 41 2.41 -13.61 13.88
CA SER A 41 1.65 -13.98 12.69
C SER A 41 0.52 -14.88 13.17
N ALA A 42 -0.74 -14.49 12.93
CA ALA A 42 -1.94 -15.14 13.46
C ALA A 42 -2.10 -16.58 12.92
N ALA A 43 -1.22 -17.47 13.37
CA ALA A 43 -1.23 -18.90 13.21
C ALA A 43 -0.94 -19.48 14.60
N GLY A 44 -1.85 -19.23 15.52
CA GLY A 44 -1.76 -19.64 16.92
C GLY A 44 -2.84 -18.94 17.73
N GLU A 45 -3.81 -19.74 18.14
CA GLU A 45 -4.83 -19.50 19.17
C GLU A 45 -6.05 -18.61 18.85
N GLU A 46 -7.18 -19.18 19.30
CA GLU A 46 -8.54 -18.70 19.22
C GLU A 46 -8.63 -17.31 19.84
N ASP A 47 -9.06 -16.32 19.06
CA ASP A 47 -9.84 -15.19 19.58
C ASP A 47 -10.47 -14.43 18.39
N GLN A 48 -11.60 -13.76 18.68
CA GLN A 48 -12.56 -13.14 17.75
C GLN A 48 -12.24 -11.65 17.49
N PHE A 49 -12.21 -11.16 16.23
CA PHE A 49 -11.78 -9.76 15.94
C PHE A 49 -12.38 -9.09 14.68
N LYS A 50 -12.27 -7.73 14.48
CA LYS A 50 -12.85 -6.93 13.34
C LYS A 50 -12.01 -5.88 12.49
N SER A 51 -12.28 -5.85 11.15
CA SER A 51 -11.95 -5.03 9.91
C SER A 51 -12.71 -5.65 8.71
N LEU A 52 -13.96 -5.27 8.42
CA LEU A 52 -15.03 -6.23 8.09
C LEU A 52 -14.64 -7.64 8.60
N TYR A 53 -14.49 -7.78 9.91
CA TYR A 53 -13.92 -8.97 10.60
C TYR A 53 -12.36 -9.12 10.80
N GLY A 54 -11.44 -8.24 10.33
CA GLY A 54 -9.98 -8.16 10.68
C GLY A 54 -9.58 -7.74 12.12
N ARG A 55 -8.46 -7.07 12.45
CA ARG A 55 -8.08 -6.73 13.86
C ARG A 55 -7.57 -5.29 13.97
N PRO A 56 -8.06 -4.41 14.88
CA PRO A 56 -7.31 -3.21 15.25
C PRO A 56 -5.96 -3.66 15.81
N VAL A 57 -4.88 -3.08 15.30
CA VAL A 57 -3.56 -3.35 15.89
C VAL A 57 -3.37 -2.36 17.05
N GLU A 58 -3.05 -2.88 18.24
CA GLU A 58 -2.64 -2.05 19.38
C GLU A 58 -1.26 -1.43 19.14
N GLU A 59 -0.46 -2.06 18.27
CA GLU A 59 0.88 -1.67 17.88
C GLU A 59 0.94 -1.19 16.41
N VAL A 60 1.90 -0.33 16.09
CA VAL A 60 2.10 0.21 14.74
C VAL A 60 2.59 -0.92 13.80
N VAL A 61 2.06 -0.98 12.57
CA VAL A 61 2.69 -1.76 11.50
C VAL A 61 3.83 -0.91 10.92
N PRO A 62 5.12 -1.27 11.12
CA PRO A 62 6.22 -0.28 11.01
C PRO A 62 6.51 0.23 9.60
N TRP A 63 6.12 -0.53 8.58
CA TRP A 63 6.23 -0.13 7.18
C TRP A 63 4.93 0.44 6.62
N ALA A 64 3.85 0.49 7.40
CA ALA A 64 2.58 0.99 6.90
C ALA A 64 2.56 2.52 6.87
N VAL A 65 2.02 3.05 5.78
CA VAL A 65 2.00 4.48 5.50
C VAL A 65 0.58 4.91 5.18
N ALA A 66 0.08 5.95 5.86
CA ALA A 66 -1.14 6.62 5.48
C ALA A 66 -0.83 7.69 4.43
N ILE A 67 -1.46 7.59 3.26
CA ILE A 67 -1.29 8.53 2.15
C ILE A 67 -2.44 9.53 2.20
N HIS A 68 -2.10 10.81 2.21
CA HIS A 68 -3.03 11.92 2.27
C HIS A 68 -2.92 12.80 1.03
N LEU A 69 -4.06 13.33 0.58
CA LEU A 69 -4.09 14.49 -0.30
C LEU A 69 -4.04 15.77 0.52
N LEU A 70 -3.24 16.72 0.07
CA LEU A 70 -3.17 18.08 0.59
C LEU A 70 -4.02 19.00 -0.28
N ASP A 71 -4.81 19.87 0.35
CA ASP A 71 -5.46 20.96 -0.37
C ASP A 71 -4.61 22.24 -0.38
N ASP A 72 -5.08 23.28 -1.08
CA ASP A 72 -4.38 24.57 -1.20
C ASP A 72 -4.15 25.28 0.15
N GLN A 73 -4.87 24.87 1.20
CA GLN A 73 -4.75 25.39 2.56
C GLN A 73 -3.84 24.51 3.44
N GLY A 74 -3.24 23.46 2.87
CA GLY A 74 -2.40 22.49 3.58
C GLY A 74 -3.19 21.51 4.45
N ARG A 75 -4.52 21.43 4.32
CA ARG A 75 -5.33 20.45 5.06
C ARG A 75 -5.17 19.09 4.41
N SER A 76 -5.00 18.06 5.23
CA SER A 76 -4.80 16.70 4.75
C SER A 76 -6.11 15.89 4.78
N SER A 77 -6.34 15.11 3.74
CA SER A 77 -7.45 14.17 3.65
C SER A 77 -6.92 12.78 3.32
N PHE A 78 -7.31 11.78 4.12
CA PHE A 78 -6.85 10.41 3.92
C PHE A 78 -7.34 9.86 2.58
N ARG A 79 -6.41 9.29 1.80
CA ARG A 79 -6.64 8.86 0.42
C ARG A 79 -6.44 7.37 0.22
N GLY A 80 -5.45 6.78 0.88
CA GLY A 80 -5.09 5.39 0.70
C GLY A 80 -3.94 4.98 1.59
N THR A 81 -3.47 3.76 1.42
CA THR A 81 -2.36 3.20 2.19
C THR A 81 -1.15 2.97 1.28
N GLY A 82 0.03 2.88 1.88
CA GLY A 82 1.26 2.48 1.20
C GLY A 82 2.16 1.65 2.09
N THR A 83 3.26 1.19 1.51
CA THR A 83 4.31 0.40 2.18
C THR A 83 5.65 1.08 2.04
N LEU A 84 6.31 1.41 3.14
CA LEU A 84 7.68 1.90 3.15
C LEU A 84 8.64 0.76 2.74
N ILE A 85 9.42 0.96 1.68
CA ILE A 85 10.37 -0.03 1.14
C ILE A 85 11.84 0.43 1.23
N SER A 86 12.07 1.69 1.59
CA SER A 86 13.38 2.29 1.87
C SER A 86 13.20 3.59 2.69
N PRO A 87 14.27 4.34 3.05
CA PRO A 87 14.14 5.58 3.83
C PRO A 87 13.26 6.65 3.16
N ARG A 88 13.09 6.59 1.84
CA ARG A 88 12.44 7.65 1.05
C ARG A 88 11.54 7.12 -0.07
N HIS A 89 11.22 5.82 -0.09
CA HIS A 89 10.36 5.26 -1.14
C HIS A 89 9.20 4.49 -0.53
N VAL A 90 7.99 4.87 -0.94
CA VAL A 90 6.73 4.23 -0.57
C VAL A 90 6.14 3.54 -1.78
N LEU A 91 5.90 2.24 -1.66
CA LEU A 91 5.18 1.43 -2.63
C LEU A 91 3.68 1.58 -2.43
N THR A 92 2.92 1.88 -3.48
CA THR A 92 1.46 2.06 -3.41
C THR A 92 0.81 1.82 -4.78
N ALA A 93 -0.50 2.06 -4.91
CA ALA A 93 -1.26 1.86 -6.13
C ALA A 93 -1.30 3.13 -7.02
N THR A 94 -1.24 2.94 -8.33
CA THR A 94 -1.32 4.03 -9.33
C THR A 94 -2.69 4.69 -9.35
N HIS A 95 -3.77 3.94 -9.08
CA HIS A 95 -5.11 4.49 -9.12
C HIS A 95 -5.37 5.58 -8.06
N LEU A 96 -4.52 5.69 -7.03
CA LEU A 96 -4.59 6.79 -6.07
C LEU A 96 -4.42 8.16 -6.75
N LEU A 97 -3.70 8.23 -7.87
CA LEU A 97 -3.44 9.44 -8.66
C LEU A 97 -4.65 9.90 -9.50
N GLU A 98 -5.72 9.09 -9.56
CA GLU A 98 -6.83 9.21 -10.51
C GLU A 98 -6.34 9.39 -11.96
N PRO A 99 -5.71 8.36 -12.54
CA PRO A 99 -5.26 8.42 -13.92
C PRO A 99 -6.43 8.64 -14.88
N GLU A 100 -6.15 9.40 -15.93
CA GLU A 100 -7.04 9.66 -17.04
C GLU A 100 -6.58 8.83 -18.25
N PRO A 101 -7.21 7.68 -18.50
CA PRO A 101 -6.79 6.80 -19.58
C PRO A 101 -7.41 7.18 -20.92
N ASP A 102 -6.65 7.00 -21.99
CA ASP A 102 -7.15 6.87 -23.34
C ASP A 102 -7.25 5.38 -23.69
N CYS A 103 -8.44 4.79 -23.46
CA CYS A 103 -8.67 3.37 -23.69
C CYS A 103 -8.53 2.97 -25.17
N LYS A 104 -8.64 3.91 -26.12
CA LYS A 104 -8.45 3.60 -27.56
C LYS A 104 -6.98 3.47 -27.90
N ARG A 105 -6.14 4.31 -27.28
CA ARG A 105 -4.68 4.30 -27.50
C ARG A 105 -3.91 3.42 -26.52
N GLY A 106 -4.60 2.87 -25.51
CA GLY A 106 -3.99 2.00 -24.51
C GLY A 106 -2.94 2.72 -23.66
N LYS A 107 -3.15 4.00 -23.31
CA LYS A 107 -2.19 4.79 -22.51
C LYS A 107 -2.87 5.75 -21.55
N ILE A 108 -2.17 6.09 -20.46
CA ILE A 108 -2.53 7.23 -19.61
C ILE A 108 -2.17 8.53 -20.35
N VAL A 109 -3.10 9.49 -20.39
CA VAL A 109 -2.86 10.84 -20.98
C VAL A 109 -2.66 11.93 -19.93
N GLY A 110 -3.04 11.65 -18.68
CA GLY A 110 -2.86 12.56 -17.56
C GLY A 110 -3.16 11.88 -16.23
N VAL A 111 -2.85 12.58 -15.14
CA VAL A 111 -3.25 12.22 -13.79
C VAL A 111 -3.85 13.46 -13.14
N LYS A 112 -4.86 13.27 -12.29
CA LYS A 112 -5.49 14.39 -11.58
C LYS A 112 -4.60 14.93 -10.47
N PHE A 113 -3.87 14.06 -9.80
CA PHE A 113 -3.01 14.39 -8.67
C PHE A 113 -1.54 14.14 -9.01
N SER A 114 -0.69 15.07 -8.62
CA SER A 114 0.75 15.10 -8.81
C SER A 114 1.49 15.03 -7.47
N ALA A 115 2.82 14.88 -7.48
CA ALA A 115 3.63 14.70 -6.25
C ALA A 115 3.32 15.74 -5.15
N LYS A 116 3.21 17.02 -5.51
CA LYS A 116 2.93 18.12 -4.57
C LYS A 116 1.58 17.99 -3.84
N ASP A 117 0.64 17.25 -4.42
CA ASP A 117 -0.70 17.07 -3.87
C ASP A 117 -0.72 15.97 -2.80
N PHE A 118 0.38 15.23 -2.63
CA PHE A 118 0.47 14.12 -1.70
C PHE A 118 1.40 14.41 -0.52
N ALA A 119 0.96 13.91 0.64
CA ALA A 119 1.76 13.74 1.83
C ALA A 119 1.61 12.32 2.36
N VAL A 120 2.61 11.88 3.10
CA VAL A 120 2.55 10.61 3.83
C VAL A 120 2.70 10.84 5.32
N VAL A 121 1.95 10.05 6.09
CA VAL A 121 2.02 9.99 7.56
C VAL A 121 2.31 8.55 7.94
N MET A 122 3.21 8.35 8.91
CA MET A 122 3.61 7.04 9.41
C MET A 122 3.79 7.09 10.91
N ASN A 123 4.11 5.94 11.52
CA ASN A 123 4.14 5.79 12.97
C ASN A 123 2.80 6.14 13.63
N VAL A 124 1.70 5.81 12.95
CA VAL A 124 0.35 6.07 13.43
C VAL A 124 -0.47 4.80 13.40
N THR A 125 -1.35 4.66 14.40
CA THR A 125 -2.32 3.56 14.46
C THR A 125 -3.67 3.94 13.84
N CYS A 126 -3.85 5.20 13.44
CA CYS A 126 -4.99 5.69 12.67
C CYS A 126 -4.57 6.82 11.73
N ALA A 127 -5.18 6.83 10.54
CA ALA A 127 -4.88 7.78 9.47
C ALA A 127 -5.74 9.05 9.51
N VAL A 128 -6.72 9.14 10.42
CA VAL A 128 -7.59 10.31 10.54
C VAL A 128 -7.50 10.86 11.95
N ARG A 129 -7.06 12.11 12.08
CA ARG A 129 -6.83 12.77 13.38
C ARG A 129 -8.02 12.69 14.32
N ALA A 130 -9.22 13.02 13.82
CA ALA A 130 -10.45 12.98 14.61
C ALA A 130 -10.77 11.56 15.13
N ALA A 131 -10.40 10.52 14.37
CA ALA A 131 -10.57 9.15 14.84
C ALA A 131 -9.56 8.79 15.92
N CYS A 132 -8.30 9.24 15.78
CA CYS A 132 -7.28 9.06 16.81
C CYS A 132 -7.66 9.73 18.13
N GLU A 133 -8.11 10.99 18.06
CA GLU A 133 -8.56 11.75 19.23
C GLU A 133 -9.74 11.07 19.93
N LYS A 134 -10.74 10.61 19.17
CA LYS A 134 -11.92 9.93 19.74
C LYS A 134 -11.55 8.56 20.35
N LEU A 135 -10.49 7.90 19.89
CA LEU A 135 -9.95 6.67 20.48
C LEU A 135 -8.99 6.92 21.66
N GLY A 136 -8.74 8.18 22.03
CA GLY A 136 -7.78 8.54 23.08
C GLY A 136 -6.32 8.29 22.69
N ARG A 137 -6.03 8.09 21.40
CA ARG A 137 -4.69 7.79 20.90
C ARG A 137 -3.85 9.06 20.80
N GLN A 138 -2.56 8.94 21.10
CA GLN A 138 -1.60 10.04 21.08
C GLN A 138 -0.73 10.03 19.81
N ASP A 139 -1.29 9.54 18.69
CA ASP A 139 -0.60 9.46 17.41
C ASP A 139 -0.13 10.85 16.95
N GLN A 140 1.15 10.96 16.58
CA GLN A 140 1.74 12.19 16.10
C GLN A 140 1.74 12.21 14.57
N PHE A 141 0.94 13.12 13.99
CA PHE A 141 0.83 13.27 12.55
C PHE A 141 2.00 14.10 12.01
N VAL A 142 3.16 13.46 11.86
CA VAL A 142 4.31 14.04 11.17
C VAL A 142 4.10 13.89 9.67
N ILE A 143 4.05 15.02 8.96
CA ILE A 143 3.82 15.08 7.52
C ILE A 143 5.15 14.97 6.78
N HIS A 144 5.25 14.02 5.86
CA HIS A 144 6.36 13.90 4.92
C HIS A 144 5.84 14.15 3.50
N THR A 145 6.42 15.13 2.80
CA THR A 145 6.02 15.51 1.43
C THR A 145 6.62 14.57 0.39
N VAL A 146 5.91 14.42 -0.74
CA VAL A 146 6.35 13.62 -1.88
C VAL A 146 7.07 14.50 -2.90
N ALA A 147 8.29 14.14 -3.26
CA ALA A 147 9.12 14.82 -4.25
C ALA A 147 8.80 14.34 -5.67
N ASN A 148 8.78 13.03 -5.88
CA ASN A 148 8.58 12.41 -7.18
C ASN A 148 7.60 11.25 -7.11
N ILE A 149 6.88 11.00 -8.20
CA ILE A 149 6.00 9.84 -8.36
C ILE A 149 6.40 9.10 -9.63
N TYR A 150 6.65 7.80 -9.48
CA TYR A 150 6.95 6.90 -10.58
C TYR A 150 5.82 5.89 -10.69
N SER A 151 5.12 5.85 -11.82
CA SER A 151 4.03 4.90 -12.05
C SER A 151 4.38 3.94 -13.17
N PHE A 152 4.01 2.67 -13.02
CA PHE A 152 4.16 1.72 -14.11
C PHE A 152 3.16 2.05 -15.23
N PRO A 153 3.60 2.14 -16.50
CA PRO A 153 2.75 2.64 -17.60
C PRO A 153 1.63 1.68 -18.00
N GLY A 154 1.66 0.43 -17.55
CA GLY A 154 0.68 -0.60 -17.92
C GLY A 154 -0.70 -0.42 -17.29
N PHE A 155 -0.86 0.43 -16.28
CA PHE A 155 -2.16 0.66 -15.67
C PHE A 155 -3.02 1.61 -16.50
N LEU A 156 -4.20 1.16 -16.93
CA LEU A 156 -5.17 2.00 -17.62
C LEU A 156 -6.42 2.29 -16.77
N GLY A 157 -6.49 1.74 -15.55
CA GLY A 157 -7.60 1.97 -14.64
C GLY A 157 -8.89 1.25 -15.00
N ALA A 158 -9.80 1.24 -14.01
CA ALA A 158 -11.11 0.59 -14.11
C ALA A 158 -12.03 1.16 -15.22
N LYS A 159 -11.68 2.32 -15.78
CA LYS A 159 -12.42 2.98 -16.87
C LYS A 159 -12.19 2.31 -18.22
N CYS A 160 -11.15 1.49 -18.37
CA CYS A 160 -10.91 0.72 -19.57
C CYS A 160 -11.35 -0.75 -19.36
N PRO A 161 -12.26 -1.28 -20.20
CA PRO A 161 -12.61 -2.71 -20.17
C PRO A 161 -11.34 -3.56 -20.34
N SER A 162 -11.24 -4.69 -19.63
CA SER A 162 -10.17 -5.71 -19.69
C SER A 162 -8.80 -5.46 -19.01
N MET A 163 -8.58 -4.36 -18.27
CA MET A 163 -7.25 -4.08 -17.67
C MET A 163 -7.27 -3.53 -16.21
N ILE A 164 -8.21 -3.97 -15.39
CA ILE A 164 -8.57 -3.24 -14.16
C ILE A 164 -7.54 -3.30 -13.02
N ALA A 165 -6.53 -4.17 -13.06
CA ALA A 165 -5.49 -4.27 -12.01
C ALA A 165 -4.04 -4.37 -12.52
N TYR A 166 -3.82 -4.57 -13.83
CA TYR A 166 -2.48 -4.74 -14.37
C TYR A 166 -1.67 -3.45 -14.22
N GLY A 167 -0.49 -3.55 -13.60
CA GLY A 167 0.41 -2.40 -13.49
C GLY A 167 -0.05 -1.32 -12.51
N ASP A 168 -1.04 -1.61 -11.65
CA ASP A 168 -1.54 -0.68 -10.62
C ASP A 168 -0.53 -0.49 -9.47
N ILE A 169 0.68 -0.05 -9.82
CA ILE A 169 1.83 0.08 -8.95
C ILE A 169 2.51 1.42 -9.21
N SER A 170 2.74 2.16 -8.14
CA SER A 170 3.50 3.41 -8.12
C SER A 170 4.48 3.44 -6.95
N ILE A 171 5.56 4.18 -7.13
CA ILE A 171 6.52 4.52 -6.08
C ILE A 171 6.45 6.02 -5.85
N PHE A 172 6.19 6.40 -4.60
CA PHE A 172 6.28 7.77 -4.13
C PHE A 172 7.65 7.96 -3.49
N GLU A 173 8.47 8.82 -4.09
CA GLU A 173 9.74 9.25 -3.53
C GLU A 173 9.50 10.46 -2.62
N LEU A 174 9.95 10.36 -1.37
CA LEU A 174 9.78 11.40 -0.37
C LEU A 174 10.89 12.45 -0.49
N GLU A 175 10.56 13.69 -0.11
CA GLU A 175 11.52 14.80 -0.15
C GLU A 175 12.75 14.54 0.75
N ASN A 176 12.53 13.92 1.91
CA ASN A 176 13.55 13.67 2.92
C ASN A 176 13.51 12.21 3.37
N ASP A 177 14.70 11.70 3.71
CA ASP A 177 14.84 10.38 4.33
C ASP A 177 14.15 10.34 5.69
N ILE A 178 13.45 9.24 5.93
CA ILE A 178 12.87 8.91 7.22
C ILE A 178 13.93 8.20 8.07
N PRO A 179 14.23 8.70 9.27
CA PRO A 179 15.07 7.97 10.21
C PRO A 179 14.32 6.73 10.69
N PHE A 180 14.94 5.57 10.55
CA PHE A 180 14.37 4.33 11.06
C PHE A 180 14.50 4.23 12.58
N GLY A 181 13.50 3.59 13.19
CA GLY A 181 13.42 3.36 14.62
C GLY A 181 12.61 2.11 14.94
N PRO A 182 12.27 1.88 16.22
CA PRO A 182 11.56 0.68 16.65
C PRO A 182 10.18 0.49 15.99
N THR A 183 9.52 1.60 15.64
CA THR A 183 8.15 1.61 15.12
C THR A 183 8.04 2.10 13.67
N VAL A 184 9.17 2.44 13.03
CA VAL A 184 9.23 2.87 11.63
C VAL A 184 10.45 2.25 10.97
N TYR A 185 10.23 1.31 10.06
CA TYR A 185 11.29 0.69 9.25
C TYR A 185 10.66 -0.01 8.03
N PRO A 186 11.43 -0.26 6.95
CA PRO A 186 10.86 -0.67 5.68
C PRO A 186 10.55 -2.17 5.65
N ALA A 187 9.55 -2.57 4.89
CA ALA A 187 9.35 -3.97 4.51
C ALA A 187 10.46 -4.41 3.55
N CYS A 188 10.79 -5.70 3.56
CA CYS A 188 11.65 -6.25 2.50
C CYS A 188 10.90 -6.29 1.18
N VAL A 189 11.62 -6.18 0.06
CA VAL A 189 11.09 -6.43 -1.29
C VAL A 189 11.59 -7.81 -1.74
N PRO A 190 10.79 -8.61 -2.46
CA PRO A 190 11.19 -9.94 -2.90
C PRO A 190 12.52 -9.92 -3.67
N ARG A 191 13.35 -10.94 -3.43
CA ARG A 191 14.66 -11.09 -4.10
C ARG A 191 14.57 -11.78 -5.46
N THR A 192 13.50 -12.53 -5.68
CA THR A 192 13.30 -13.29 -6.91
C THR A 192 11.97 -12.91 -7.50
N SER A 193 11.84 -13.14 -8.82
CA SER A 193 10.57 -13.04 -9.52
C SER A 193 9.63 -14.22 -9.20
N ASP A 194 9.90 -14.99 -8.14
CA ASP A 194 9.07 -16.13 -7.77
C ASP A 194 7.70 -15.63 -7.32
N PRO A 195 6.61 -16.14 -7.91
CA PRO A 195 5.28 -15.72 -7.56
C PRO A 195 4.93 -16.19 -6.15
N VAL A 196 3.89 -15.59 -5.59
CA VAL A 196 3.29 -16.08 -4.34
C VAL A 196 2.73 -17.49 -4.57
N GLY A 197 3.02 -18.44 -3.69
CA GLY A 197 2.48 -19.79 -3.70
C GLY A 197 1.08 -19.89 -3.11
N LEU A 198 0.35 -20.97 -3.42
CA LEU A 198 -1.01 -21.18 -2.88
C LEU A 198 -1.03 -21.41 -1.36
N GLU A 199 0.04 -21.98 -0.81
CA GLU A 199 0.20 -22.27 0.62
C GLU A 199 0.84 -21.12 1.40
N ASP A 200 1.18 -20.01 0.72
CA ASP A 200 1.75 -18.86 1.40
C ASP A 200 0.71 -18.17 2.27
N LYS A 201 1.05 -18.03 3.55
CA LYS A 201 0.28 -17.24 4.51
C LYS A 201 0.55 -15.77 4.26
N LEU A 202 -0.50 -15.06 3.84
CA LEU A 202 -0.46 -13.65 3.59
C LEU A 202 -1.10 -12.90 4.74
N ASN A 203 -0.69 -11.65 4.90
CA ASN A 203 -1.33 -10.74 5.83
C ASN A 203 -1.47 -9.38 5.16
N ILE A 204 -2.69 -8.87 5.20
CA ILE A 204 -3.05 -7.55 4.66
C ILE A 204 -3.10 -6.58 5.83
N PHE A 205 -2.55 -5.39 5.65
CA PHE A 205 -2.68 -4.29 6.60
C PHE A 205 -3.26 -3.06 5.90
N GLY A 206 -3.90 -2.16 6.64
CA GLY A 206 -4.33 -0.89 6.07
C GLY A 206 -5.18 -0.05 7.01
N PHE A 207 -5.50 1.15 6.57
CA PHE A 207 -6.31 2.11 7.32
C PHE A 207 -7.70 2.30 6.70
N GLY A 208 -8.20 1.34 5.94
CA GLY A 208 -9.49 1.43 5.26
C GLY A 208 -10.67 1.51 6.22
N SER A 209 -11.81 1.91 5.64
CA SER A 209 -13.11 1.91 6.30
C SER A 209 -13.52 0.50 6.71
N ASP A 210 -14.27 0.37 7.80
CA ASP A 210 -14.88 -0.91 8.20
C ASP A 210 -16.40 -0.74 8.36
N PRO A 211 -17.20 -1.02 7.33
CA PRO A 211 -18.64 -0.76 7.40
C PRO A 211 -19.36 -1.61 8.45
N ALA A 212 -18.79 -2.73 8.91
CA ALA A 212 -19.37 -3.51 10.02
C ALA A 212 -19.16 -2.87 11.39
N ASP A 213 -18.15 -2.00 11.52
CA ASP A 213 -17.86 -1.28 12.75
C ASP A 213 -18.73 -0.04 12.88
N LYS A 214 -19.94 -0.19 13.41
CA LYS A 214 -20.95 0.87 13.55
C LYS A 214 -20.45 2.16 14.21
N GLU A 215 -19.42 2.07 15.05
CA GLU A 215 -18.87 3.23 15.74
C GLU A 215 -17.76 3.91 14.92
N TRP A 216 -17.04 3.14 14.12
CA TRP A 216 -15.80 3.56 13.46
C TRP A 216 -15.78 3.28 11.96
N GLN A 217 -16.95 3.28 11.31
CA GLN A 217 -17.11 2.87 9.91
C GLN A 217 -16.17 3.56 8.92
N ARG A 218 -15.73 4.80 9.22
CA ARG A 218 -14.83 5.61 8.38
C ARG A 218 -13.62 6.15 9.15
N SER A 219 -13.21 5.45 10.19
CA SER A 219 -12.27 5.94 11.19
C SER A 219 -10.80 5.96 10.76
N GLY A 220 -10.44 5.32 9.65
CA GLY A 220 -9.03 5.29 9.26
C GLY A 220 -8.16 4.48 10.23
N ILE A 221 -8.73 3.57 11.02
CA ILE A 221 -7.98 2.80 12.03
C ILE A 221 -7.13 1.74 11.34
N MET A 222 -5.87 1.62 11.75
CA MET A 222 -4.97 0.55 11.31
C MET A 222 -5.55 -0.80 11.68
N LYS A 223 -5.71 -1.65 10.67
CA LYS A 223 -6.20 -3.00 10.83
C LYS A 223 -5.36 -3.99 10.03
N THR A 224 -5.39 -5.23 10.49
CA THR A 224 -4.68 -6.35 9.86
C THR A 224 -5.56 -7.57 9.77
N PHE A 225 -5.42 -8.38 8.73
CA PHE A 225 -6.08 -9.68 8.64
C PHE A 225 -5.30 -10.69 7.78
N PRO A 226 -5.40 -11.99 8.11
CA PRO A 226 -4.76 -13.04 7.33
C PRO A 226 -5.52 -13.28 6.03
N SER A 227 -4.80 -13.59 4.95
CA SER A 227 -5.38 -14.07 3.70
C SER A 227 -4.52 -15.17 3.08
N MET A 228 -5.06 -15.85 2.09
CA MET A 228 -4.36 -16.88 1.32
C MET A 228 -4.54 -16.61 -0.16
N LYS A 229 -3.54 -16.93 -0.98
CA LYS A 229 -3.68 -16.83 -2.44
C LYS A 229 -4.79 -17.73 -2.95
N LYS A 230 -5.57 -17.23 -3.90
CA LYS A 230 -6.64 -17.94 -4.60
C LYS A 230 -6.60 -17.64 -6.09
N GLU A 231 -7.17 -18.55 -6.87
CA GLU A 231 -7.45 -18.29 -8.28
C GLU A 231 -8.50 -17.18 -8.39
N CYS A 232 -8.25 -16.20 -9.25
CA CYS A 232 -9.18 -15.11 -9.47
C CYS A 232 -10.45 -15.60 -10.18
N THR A 233 -11.61 -15.30 -9.60
CA THR A 233 -12.91 -15.81 -10.07
C THR A 233 -13.48 -15.10 -11.30
N SER A 234 -12.91 -13.96 -11.71
CA SER A 234 -13.41 -13.16 -12.84
C SER A 234 -12.67 -13.48 -14.14
N GLY A 235 -13.40 -14.11 -15.07
CA GLY A 235 -12.89 -14.68 -16.33
C GLY A 235 -12.33 -13.69 -17.38
N ASP A 236 -12.43 -12.38 -17.16
CA ASP A 236 -11.89 -11.35 -18.07
C ASP A 236 -10.69 -10.58 -17.48
N LEU A 237 -10.16 -11.00 -16.32
CA LEU A 237 -8.96 -10.36 -15.77
C LEU A 237 -7.71 -10.90 -16.46
N ASN A 238 -6.92 -9.99 -17.02
CA ASN A 238 -5.51 -10.26 -17.26
C ASN A 238 -4.82 -10.49 -15.91
N THR A 239 -4.49 -11.74 -15.61
CA THR A 239 -3.81 -12.16 -14.38
C THR A 239 -2.29 -12.01 -14.44
N THR A 240 -1.74 -11.50 -15.55
CA THR A 240 -0.31 -11.24 -15.64
C THR A 240 0.08 -10.20 -14.59
N GLY A 241 1.00 -10.55 -13.67
CA GLY A 241 1.42 -9.64 -12.59
C GLY A 241 0.31 -9.30 -11.59
N VAL A 242 -0.76 -10.09 -11.53
CA VAL A 242 -1.88 -9.92 -10.61
C VAL A 242 -2.24 -11.28 -10.00
N PHE A 243 -2.56 -11.30 -8.71
CA PHE A 243 -3.12 -12.47 -8.05
C PHE A 243 -4.29 -12.08 -7.17
N CYS A 244 -5.10 -13.07 -6.80
CA CYS A 244 -6.19 -12.87 -5.87
C CYS A 244 -5.84 -13.48 -4.52
N SER A 245 -6.39 -12.90 -3.46
CA SER A 245 -6.40 -13.53 -2.15
C SER A 245 -7.80 -13.52 -1.56
N GLU A 246 -8.03 -14.44 -0.65
CA GLU A 246 -9.28 -14.56 0.08
C GLU A 246 -8.97 -14.82 1.55
N SER A 247 -9.74 -14.21 2.45
CA SER A 247 -9.71 -14.59 3.86
C SER A 247 -10.73 -15.69 4.16
N ALA A 248 -10.27 -16.72 4.89
CA ALA A 248 -11.12 -17.80 5.39
C ALA A 248 -12.20 -17.31 6.39
N LYS A 249 -11.96 -16.17 7.04
CA LYS A 249 -12.85 -15.56 8.03
C LYS A 249 -13.75 -14.46 7.43
N LYS A 250 -13.74 -14.32 6.09
CA LYS A 250 -14.59 -13.40 5.29
C LYS A 250 -14.23 -11.92 5.44
N GLU A 251 -13.04 -11.62 5.97
CA GLU A 251 -12.41 -10.31 5.89
C GLU A 251 -12.19 -9.89 4.45
N LEU A 252 -12.29 -8.58 4.22
CA LEU A 252 -12.06 -7.96 2.94
C LEU A 252 -11.49 -6.56 3.16
N ALA A 253 -10.53 -6.18 2.31
CA ALA A 253 -10.03 -4.82 2.32
C ALA A 253 -11.05 -3.86 1.67
N CYS A 254 -11.11 -2.62 2.16
CA CYS A 254 -12.18 -1.68 1.85
C CYS A 254 -11.64 -0.33 1.37
N SER A 255 -12.55 0.64 1.17
CA SER A 255 -12.18 2.00 0.76
C SER A 255 -11.16 2.61 1.73
N GLY A 256 -10.01 3.01 1.20
CA GLY A 256 -8.87 3.53 1.98
C GLY A 256 -7.73 2.52 2.19
N ASP A 257 -7.97 1.22 2.01
CA ASP A 257 -6.89 0.22 1.99
C ASP A 257 -6.15 0.19 0.64
N SER A 258 -6.68 0.84 -0.40
CA SER A 258 -6.02 0.95 -1.71
C SER A 258 -4.54 1.32 -1.59
N GLY A 259 -3.66 0.52 -2.20
CA GLY A 259 -2.21 0.69 -2.13
C GLY A 259 -1.53 0.02 -0.92
N SER A 260 -2.30 -0.58 0.00
CA SER A 260 -1.79 -1.38 1.10
C SER A 260 -0.87 -2.49 0.64
N GLY A 261 0.18 -2.75 1.42
CA GLY A 261 1.05 -3.90 1.22
C GLY A 261 0.39 -5.20 1.69
N ILE A 262 0.65 -6.27 0.95
CA ILE A 262 0.34 -7.63 1.35
C ILE A 262 1.67 -8.29 1.65
N VAL A 263 1.81 -8.77 2.87
CA VAL A 263 3.09 -9.22 3.38
C VAL A 263 3.08 -10.71 3.72
N ARG A 264 4.24 -11.35 3.58
CA ARG A 264 4.48 -12.71 4.06
C ARG A 264 5.80 -12.79 4.81
N LYS A 265 5.93 -13.78 5.71
CA LYS A 265 7.23 -14.12 6.30
C LYS A 265 8.12 -14.74 5.22
N ARG A 266 9.36 -14.27 5.10
CA ARG A 266 10.34 -14.85 4.18
C ARG A 266 10.65 -16.29 4.57
N PRO A 267 10.66 -17.24 3.62
CA PRO A 267 11.03 -18.63 3.90
C PRO A 267 12.37 -18.72 4.62
N GLY A 268 12.39 -19.42 5.76
CA GLY A 268 13.61 -19.63 6.56
C GLY A 268 14.20 -18.37 7.23
N LYS A 269 13.56 -17.21 7.16
CA LYS A 269 14.08 -15.95 7.75
C LYS A 269 13.09 -15.31 8.74
N PRO A 270 13.57 -14.59 9.77
CA PRO A 270 12.72 -13.88 10.74
C PRO A 270 12.31 -12.50 10.21
N THR A 271 12.09 -12.39 8.90
CA THR A 271 11.83 -11.11 8.24
C THR A 271 10.63 -11.21 7.32
N VAL A 272 9.99 -10.08 7.08
CA VAL A 272 8.74 -9.97 6.34
C VAL A 272 9.00 -9.20 5.05
N GLU A 273 8.40 -9.67 3.96
CA GLU A 273 8.48 -9.01 2.65
C GLU A 273 7.10 -8.64 2.12
N VAL A 274 7.03 -7.53 1.39
CA VAL A 274 5.82 -7.10 0.67
C VAL A 274 5.73 -7.82 -0.68
N VAL A 275 4.75 -8.69 -0.83
CA VAL A 275 4.55 -9.53 -2.02
C VAL A 275 3.39 -9.09 -2.88
N GLY A 276 2.49 -8.27 -2.33
CA GLY A 276 1.37 -7.72 -3.06
C GLY A 276 1.10 -6.26 -2.75
N ILE A 277 0.36 -5.60 -3.64
CA ILE A 277 -0.23 -4.27 -3.43
C ILE A 277 -1.73 -4.40 -3.66
N LEU A 278 -2.54 -3.91 -2.72
CA LEU A 278 -4.00 -3.93 -2.88
C LEU A 278 -4.42 -2.96 -3.99
N SER A 279 -4.98 -3.51 -5.06
CA SER A 279 -5.50 -2.74 -6.20
C SER A 279 -7.00 -2.54 -6.09
N GLY A 280 -7.74 -3.61 -5.76
CA GLY A 280 -9.19 -3.53 -5.64
C GLY A 280 -9.79 -4.78 -5.03
N GLY A 281 -11.10 -4.84 -5.01
CA GLY A 281 -11.85 -5.95 -4.45
C GLY A 281 -13.34 -5.70 -4.59
N ARG A 282 -14.13 -6.57 -3.99
CA ARG A 282 -15.59 -6.37 -3.93
C ARG A 282 -15.92 -5.14 -3.08
N ASN A 283 -17.03 -4.46 -3.39
CA ASN A 283 -17.50 -3.37 -2.54
C ASN A 283 -17.91 -3.89 -1.14
N CYS A 284 -17.28 -3.39 -0.09
CA CYS A 284 -17.51 -3.84 1.28
C CYS A 284 -18.93 -3.58 1.81
N ILE A 285 -19.58 -2.48 1.38
CA ILE A 285 -20.95 -2.16 1.80
C ILE A 285 -21.93 -3.17 1.18
N ASP A 286 -21.72 -3.50 -0.09
CA ASP A 286 -22.56 -4.48 -0.78
C ASP A 286 -22.35 -5.90 -0.23
N LEU A 287 -21.11 -6.28 0.07
CA LEU A 287 -20.81 -7.55 0.72
C LEU A 287 -21.45 -7.64 2.12
N LEU A 288 -21.34 -6.58 2.93
CA LEU A 288 -21.98 -6.53 4.26
C LEU A 288 -23.49 -6.70 4.16
N LYS A 289 -24.16 -5.98 3.25
CA LYS A 289 -25.61 -6.13 3.02
C LYS A 289 -25.97 -7.55 2.58
N GLU A 290 -25.15 -8.17 1.72
CA GLU A 290 -25.37 -9.57 1.34
C GLU A 290 -25.22 -10.51 2.54
N HIS A 291 -24.20 -10.32 3.38
CA HIS A 291 -24.01 -11.09 4.61
C HIS A 291 -25.21 -10.95 5.55
N GLU A 292 -25.73 -9.74 5.75
CA GLU A 292 -26.93 -9.49 6.56
C GLU A 292 -28.16 -10.26 6.04
N ILE A 293 -28.34 -10.31 4.72
CA ILE A 293 -29.40 -11.09 4.07
C ILE A 293 -29.16 -12.59 4.28
N GLN A 294 -27.95 -13.08 4.01
CA GLN A 294 -27.59 -14.49 4.16
C GLN A 294 -27.82 -14.97 5.59
N GLN A 295 -27.38 -14.20 6.59
CA GLN A 295 -27.62 -14.48 8.00
C GLN A 295 -29.11 -14.54 8.34
N ARG A 296 -29.91 -13.57 7.85
CA ARG A 296 -31.37 -13.54 8.07
C ARG A 296 -32.07 -14.80 7.55
N TYR A 297 -31.59 -15.37 6.45
CA TYR A 297 -32.15 -16.57 5.84
C TYR A 297 -31.40 -17.86 6.23
N GLY A 298 -30.50 -17.83 7.21
CA GLY A 298 -29.72 -19.00 7.65
C GLY A 298 -28.81 -19.57 6.56
N ARG A 299 -28.38 -18.76 5.59
CA ARG A 299 -27.47 -19.15 4.50
C ARG A 299 -26.02 -18.95 4.90
N LEU A 300 -25.14 -19.76 4.32
CA LEU A 300 -23.69 -19.59 4.48
C LEU A 300 -23.26 -18.24 3.89
N MET A 301 -22.46 -17.49 4.65
CA MET A 301 -21.95 -16.22 4.17
C MET A 301 -20.90 -16.40 3.06
N THR A 302 -21.04 -15.66 1.98
CA THR A 302 -20.10 -15.66 0.85
C THR A 302 -18.76 -15.05 1.23
N THR A 303 -17.67 -15.60 0.71
CA THR A 303 -16.35 -14.97 0.73
C THR A 303 -16.22 -13.95 -0.40
N ALA A 304 -15.17 -13.15 -0.37
CA ALA A 304 -14.83 -12.21 -1.42
C ALA A 304 -13.31 -12.17 -1.61
N GLN A 305 -12.90 -11.81 -2.83
CA GLN A 305 -11.49 -11.78 -3.20
C GLN A 305 -10.97 -10.34 -3.24
N ASP A 306 -9.75 -10.18 -2.74
CA ASP A 306 -8.92 -9.00 -2.97
C ASP A 306 -8.09 -9.22 -4.24
N TYR A 307 -8.04 -8.22 -5.12
CA TYR A 307 -7.22 -8.17 -6.32
C TYR A 307 -5.91 -7.45 -6.02
N LEU A 308 -4.80 -8.17 -6.20
CA LEU A 308 -3.48 -7.76 -5.73
C LEU A 308 -2.48 -7.70 -6.87
N VAL A 309 -1.71 -6.62 -6.96
CA VAL A 309 -0.56 -6.54 -7.87
C VAL A 309 0.59 -7.39 -7.33
N GLU A 310 1.15 -8.29 -8.13
CA GLU A 310 2.24 -9.18 -7.72
C GLU A 310 3.60 -8.46 -7.74
N VAL A 311 4.14 -8.11 -6.57
CA VAL A 311 5.35 -7.29 -6.44
C VAL A 311 6.56 -7.93 -7.12
N SER A 312 6.69 -9.26 -7.06
CA SER A 312 7.80 -9.99 -7.68
C SER A 312 7.82 -9.88 -9.21
N TYR A 313 6.66 -9.62 -9.84
CA TYR A 313 6.58 -9.34 -11.28
C TYR A 313 7.16 -7.96 -11.65
N PHE A 314 7.13 -6.99 -10.73
CA PHE A 314 7.52 -5.60 -10.98
C PHE A 314 8.89 -5.21 -10.40
N LEU A 315 9.74 -6.18 -10.04
CA LEU A 315 11.04 -5.90 -9.42
C LEU A 315 11.94 -4.98 -10.27
N THR A 316 11.97 -5.17 -11.59
CA THR A 316 12.73 -4.30 -12.49
C THR A 316 12.23 -2.86 -12.46
N PHE A 317 10.91 -2.66 -12.42
CA PHE A 317 10.32 -1.33 -12.29
C PHE A 317 10.67 -0.70 -10.94
N ILE A 318 10.55 -1.47 -9.85
CA ILE A 318 10.86 -1.01 -8.49
C ILE A 318 12.33 -0.58 -8.39
N CYS A 319 13.24 -1.43 -8.85
CA CYS A 319 14.68 -1.14 -8.90
C CYS A 319 14.98 0.12 -9.73
N ASN A 320 14.42 0.21 -10.94
CA ASN A 320 14.65 1.37 -11.80
C ASN A 320 14.08 2.67 -11.23
N ALA A 321 12.96 2.63 -10.52
CA ALA A 321 12.34 3.83 -9.96
C ALA A 321 13.01 4.30 -8.66
N SER A 322 13.52 3.37 -7.84
CA SER A 322 13.93 3.68 -6.45
C SER A 322 15.33 3.26 -6.04
N GLY A 323 16.03 2.46 -6.85
CA GLY A 323 17.29 1.80 -6.44
C GLY A 323 17.08 0.63 -5.46
N VAL A 324 15.83 0.30 -5.12
CA VAL A 324 15.46 -0.89 -4.35
C VAL A 324 15.53 -2.11 -5.26
N CYS A 325 16.71 -2.68 -5.40
CA CYS A 325 16.98 -3.78 -6.32
C CYS A 325 17.12 -5.12 -5.57
N PRO A 326 16.79 -6.25 -6.21
CA PRO A 326 17.14 -7.56 -5.68
C PRO A 326 18.65 -7.64 -5.42
N VAL A 327 19.02 -8.01 -4.20
CA VAL A 327 20.42 -8.26 -3.85
C VAL A 327 20.67 -9.75 -4.09
N GLU A 328 21.54 -10.08 -5.05
CA GLU A 328 21.99 -11.45 -5.27
C GLU A 328 22.67 -11.96 -3.99
N ASN A 329 22.44 -13.23 -3.64
CA ASN A 329 23.15 -13.80 -2.50
C ASN A 329 24.65 -13.85 -2.81
N GLU A 330 25.50 -13.43 -1.87
CA GLU A 330 26.82 -14.05 -1.76
C GLU A 330 26.57 -15.56 -1.62
N ALA A 331 27.18 -16.31 -2.55
CA ALA A 331 27.06 -17.76 -2.69
C ALA A 331 27.45 -18.52 -1.42
#